data_AF-A0A256HTZ9-F1
#
_entry.id   AF-A0A256HTZ9-F1
#
_cell.length_a   1.000
_cell.length_b   1.000
_cell.length_c   1.000
_cell.angle_alpha   90.00
_cell.angle_beta   90.00
_cell.angle_gamma   90.00
#
_symmetry.space_group_name_H-M   'P 1'
#
loop_
_entity.id
_entity.type
_entity.pdbx_description
1 polymer ?
#
loop_
_entity_poly.entity_id
_entity_poly.type
_entity_poly.pdbx_seq_one_letter_code
_entity_poly.pdbx_strand_id
1 'polypeptide(L)'
;MTALRRRLLGLVLLAVAGAAFAGAATVAPAVVPGSATASGTPDFVVPSPVSLLVAPALLAAGSVLVVSGGAALVDADLSARTALLAPALGAVGALALGAGIGAGFGASLAAFGLPESLAALRSGPPAAVAAGAVVGGAVAPVVRASTTEDTVALLVAAVLLLASVVAVPGSVLALVAGGVAGVLAVGALWAVDPANWRP
;
A
#
# COMPACT_ATOMS: atom_id res chain seq x y z
N MET A 1 6.07 -30.12 12.45
CA MET A 1 5.60 -29.95 11.05
C MET A 1 4.80 -28.65 10.84
N THR A 2 4.05 -28.18 11.84
CA THR A 2 3.26 -26.93 11.78
C THR A 2 4.12 -25.68 11.59
N ALA A 3 5.19 -25.52 12.39
CA ALA A 3 6.09 -24.36 12.28
C ALA A 3 6.78 -24.26 10.90
N LEU A 4 7.30 -25.38 10.36
CA LEU A 4 7.93 -25.40 9.03
C LEU A 4 6.92 -25.03 7.92
N ARG A 5 5.69 -25.57 7.99
CA ARG A 5 4.62 -25.23 7.06
C ARG A 5 4.26 -23.74 7.12
N ARG A 6 4.18 -23.16 8.32
CA ARG A 6 3.90 -21.74 8.52
C ARG A 6 5.01 -20.86 7.97
N ARG A 7 6.28 -21.23 8.17
CA ARG A 7 7.43 -20.54 7.57
C ARG A 7 7.43 -20.62 6.04
N LEU A 8 7.15 -21.78 5.46
CA LEU A 8 7.03 -21.92 4.01
C LEU A 8 5.90 -21.05 3.45
N LEU A 9 4.75 -21.01 4.13
CA LEU A 9 3.67 -20.11 3.79
C LEU A 9 4.13 -18.65 3.87
N GLY A 10 4.83 -18.26 4.94
CA GLY A 10 5.41 -16.93 5.06
C GLY A 10 6.32 -16.55 3.89
N LEU A 11 7.20 -17.45 3.46
CA LEU A 11 8.07 -17.24 2.30
C LEU A 11 7.26 -17.05 1.01
N VAL A 12 6.24 -17.87 0.79
CA VAL A 12 5.35 -17.76 -0.38
C VAL A 12 4.61 -16.43 -0.37
N LEU A 13 4.05 -16.03 0.76
CA LEU A 13 3.36 -14.75 0.90
C LEU A 13 4.30 -13.57 0.62
N LEU A 14 5.53 -13.60 1.14
CA LEU A 14 6.53 -12.57 0.85
C LEU A 14 6.95 -12.54 -0.62
N ALA A 15 7.08 -13.70 -1.27
CA ALA A 15 7.40 -13.77 -2.69
C ALA A 15 6.29 -13.16 -3.56
N VAL A 16 5.03 -13.49 -3.25
CA VAL A 16 3.85 -12.91 -3.93
C VAL A 16 3.77 -11.41 -3.66
N ALA A 17 4.05 -10.96 -2.43
CA ALA A 17 4.11 -9.56 -2.10
C ALA A 17 5.20 -8.84 -2.91
N GLY A 18 6.40 -9.41 -3.00
CA GLY A 18 7.48 -8.88 -3.82
C GLY A 18 7.09 -8.73 -5.30
N ALA A 19 6.39 -9.73 -5.85
CA ALA A 19 5.84 -9.65 -7.20
C ALA A 19 4.79 -8.54 -7.35
N ALA A 20 3.93 -8.34 -6.34
CA ALA A 20 2.94 -7.25 -6.33
C ALA A 20 3.62 -5.88 -6.31
N PHE A 21 4.63 -5.67 -5.47
CA PHE A 21 5.41 -4.41 -5.44
C PHE A 21 6.18 -4.17 -6.75
N ALA A 22 6.78 -5.22 -7.32
CA ALA A 22 7.44 -5.13 -8.62
C ALA A 22 6.44 -4.77 -9.73
N GLY A 23 5.26 -5.40 -9.74
CA GLY A 23 4.18 -5.05 -10.65
C GLY A 23 3.73 -3.60 -10.48
N ALA A 24 3.55 -3.14 -9.23
CA ALA A 24 3.21 -1.76 -8.95
C ALA A 24 4.25 -0.78 -9.49
N ALA A 25 5.55 -1.10 -9.38
CA ALA A 25 6.63 -0.26 -9.90
C ALA A 25 6.58 -0.06 -11.43
N THR A 26 6.01 -1.02 -12.17
CA THR A 26 5.87 -0.91 -13.64
C THR A 26 4.71 -0.03 -14.07
N VAL A 27 3.72 0.18 -13.20
CA VAL A 27 2.48 0.91 -13.56
C VAL A 27 2.30 2.20 -12.77
N ALA A 28 3.00 2.38 -11.64
CA ALA A 28 2.78 3.52 -10.76
C ALA A 28 3.12 4.86 -11.45
N PRO A 29 2.26 5.88 -11.30
CA PRO A 29 2.60 7.24 -11.68
C PRO A 29 3.85 7.73 -10.94
N ALA A 30 4.78 8.36 -11.66
CA ALA A 30 6.00 8.91 -11.09
C ALA A 30 6.21 10.38 -11.51
N VAL A 31 6.79 11.18 -10.61
CA VAL A 31 7.22 12.56 -10.90
C VAL A 31 8.51 12.52 -11.71
N VAL A 32 8.61 13.32 -12.77
CA VAL A 32 9.86 13.51 -13.52
C VAL A 32 10.66 14.66 -12.91
N PRO A 33 11.87 14.43 -12.39
CA PRO A 33 12.70 15.50 -11.83
C PRO A 33 13.17 16.50 -12.90
N GLY A 34 13.07 17.80 -12.60
CA GLY A 34 13.66 18.86 -13.44
C GLY A 34 12.84 19.28 -14.66
N SER A 35 11.68 18.68 -14.91
CA SER A 35 10.76 19.06 -15.99
C SER A 35 9.78 20.16 -15.57
N ALA A 36 10.26 21.18 -14.84
CA ALA A 36 9.45 22.39 -14.64
C ALA A 36 9.20 23.00 -16.02
N THR A 37 8.00 22.79 -16.55
CA THR A 37 7.55 23.47 -17.77
C THR A 37 7.48 24.98 -17.49
N ALA A 38 7.36 25.82 -18.52
CA ALA A 38 7.29 27.29 -18.35
C ALA A 38 6.19 27.78 -17.39
N SER A 39 5.25 26.89 -16.98
CA SER A 39 4.21 27.12 -15.97
C SER A 39 4.60 26.74 -14.53
N GLY A 40 5.78 26.17 -14.29
CA GLY A 40 6.24 25.74 -12.96
C GLY A 40 5.61 24.44 -12.44
N THR A 41 4.82 23.73 -13.26
CA THR A 41 4.21 22.45 -12.86
C THR A 41 5.14 21.29 -13.26
N PRO A 42 5.50 20.39 -12.32
CA PRO A 42 6.30 19.20 -12.64
C PRO A 42 5.51 18.22 -13.50
N ASP A 43 6.22 17.54 -14.40
CA ASP A 43 5.60 16.55 -15.30
C ASP A 43 5.47 15.19 -14.61
N PHE A 44 4.45 14.42 -15.03
CA PHE A 44 4.17 13.09 -14.50
C PHE A 44 4.25 12.05 -15.61
N VAL A 45 4.95 10.95 -15.36
CA VAL A 45 4.82 9.75 -16.20
C VAL A 45 3.68 8.93 -15.64
N VAL A 46 2.57 8.89 -16.38
CA VAL A 46 1.46 7.96 -16.14
C VAL A 46 1.48 6.93 -17.27
N PRO A 47 1.95 5.69 -17.02
CA PRO A 47 2.13 4.69 -18.08
C PRO A 47 0.83 4.36 -18.83
N SER A 48 -0.31 4.36 -18.11
CA SER A 48 -1.63 4.11 -18.69
C SER A 48 -2.75 4.70 -17.81
N PRO A 49 -3.97 4.93 -18.33
CA PRO A 49 -5.11 5.34 -17.52
C PRO A 49 -5.47 4.33 -16.41
N VAL A 50 -5.23 3.03 -16.63
CA VAL A 50 -5.50 1.96 -15.66
C VAL A 50 -4.48 1.88 -14.53
N SER A 51 -3.34 2.57 -14.65
CA SER A 51 -2.32 2.68 -13.60
C SER A 51 -2.89 3.18 -12.27
N LEU A 52 -3.89 4.07 -12.31
CA LEU A 52 -4.55 4.63 -11.13
C LEU A 52 -5.46 3.64 -10.40
N LEU A 53 -5.75 2.49 -11.02
CA LEU A 53 -6.48 1.38 -10.41
C LEU A 53 -5.52 0.29 -9.95
N VAL A 54 -4.58 -0.09 -10.82
CA VAL A 54 -3.71 -1.25 -10.60
C VAL A 54 -2.64 -0.96 -9.54
N ALA A 55 -2.01 0.21 -9.56
CA ALA A 55 -0.98 0.56 -8.59
C ALA A 55 -1.49 0.55 -7.13
N PRO A 56 -2.60 1.22 -6.76
CA PRO A 56 -3.10 1.18 -5.38
C PRO A 56 -3.56 -0.21 -4.97
N ALA A 57 -4.15 -0.98 -5.90
CA ALA A 57 -4.57 -2.36 -5.65
C ALA A 57 -3.38 -3.28 -5.32
N LEU A 58 -2.32 -3.24 -6.13
CA LEU A 58 -1.12 -4.05 -5.94
C LEU A 58 -0.38 -3.67 -4.66
N LEU A 59 -0.26 -2.37 -4.36
CA LEU A 59 0.36 -1.90 -3.12
C LEU A 59 -0.44 -2.32 -1.89
N ALA A 60 -1.77 -2.14 -1.90
CA ALA A 60 -2.63 -2.57 -0.81
C ALA A 60 -2.50 -4.08 -0.53
N ALA A 61 -2.65 -4.91 -1.57
CA ALA A 61 -2.53 -6.36 -1.44
C ALA A 61 -1.12 -6.76 -1.00
N GLY A 62 -0.09 -6.23 -1.65
CA GLY A 62 1.31 -6.49 -1.32
C GLY A 62 1.63 -6.16 0.15
N SER A 63 1.18 -5.01 0.65
CA SER A 63 1.40 -4.61 2.04
C SER A 63 0.73 -5.54 3.05
N VAL A 64 -0.50 -5.98 2.79
CA VAL A 64 -1.20 -6.96 3.63
C VAL A 64 -0.44 -8.29 3.65
N LEU A 65 0.06 -8.73 2.49
CA LEU A 65 0.84 -9.97 2.34
C LEU A 65 2.23 -9.89 3.00
N VAL A 66 2.88 -8.73 3.00
CA VAL A 66 4.15 -8.54 3.73
C VAL A 66 3.95 -8.74 5.22
N VAL A 67 2.91 -8.13 5.78
CA VAL A 67 2.65 -8.19 7.22
C VAL A 67 2.26 -9.59 7.66
N SER A 68 1.38 -10.26 6.92
CA SER A 68 1.01 -11.65 7.20
C SER A 68 2.17 -12.62 6.98
N GLY A 69 2.90 -12.48 5.86
CA GLY A 69 4.06 -13.30 5.53
C GLY A 69 5.18 -13.16 6.56
N GLY A 70 5.46 -11.93 7.00
CA GLY A 70 6.43 -11.62 8.05
C GLY A 70 6.09 -12.30 9.37
N ALA A 71 4.83 -12.20 9.82
CA ALA A 71 4.38 -12.89 11.03
C ALA A 71 4.49 -14.42 10.90
N ALA A 72 4.08 -14.98 9.75
CA ALA A 72 4.18 -16.41 9.48
C ALA A 72 5.64 -16.93 9.42
N LEU A 73 6.58 -16.13 8.91
CA LEU A 73 8.00 -16.46 8.87
C LEU A 73 8.65 -16.58 10.23
N VAL A 74 8.30 -15.68 11.15
CA VAL A 74 8.84 -15.72 12.52
C VAL A 74 8.02 -16.59 13.45
N ASP A 75 7.00 -17.28 12.92
CA ASP A 75 6.05 -18.11 13.67
C ASP A 75 5.34 -17.33 14.78
N ALA A 76 5.05 -16.05 14.54
CA ALA A 76 4.32 -15.18 15.46
C ALA A 76 2.86 -15.02 15.07
N ASP A 77 2.00 -14.83 16.07
CA ASP A 77 0.60 -14.49 15.85
C ASP A 77 0.46 -13.02 15.49
N LEU A 78 -0.42 -12.74 14.55
CA LEU A 78 -0.56 -11.40 14.02
C LEU A 78 -1.47 -10.57 14.91
N SER A 79 -0.94 -9.59 15.63
CA SER A 79 -1.75 -8.64 16.40
C SER A 79 -2.42 -7.58 15.52
N ALA A 80 -3.46 -6.93 16.02
CA ALA A 80 -4.08 -5.79 15.34
C ALA A 80 -3.09 -4.61 15.15
N ARG A 81 -2.19 -4.41 16.11
CA ARG A 81 -1.17 -3.35 16.07
C ARG A 81 -0.10 -3.61 15.01
N THR A 82 0.33 -4.86 14.87
CA THR A 82 1.24 -5.25 13.78
C THR A 82 0.56 -5.13 12.41
N ALA A 83 -0.75 -5.38 12.34
CA ALA A 83 -1.52 -5.18 11.11
C ALA A 83 -1.58 -3.71 10.67
N LEU A 84 -1.41 -2.72 11.57
CA LEU A 84 -1.28 -1.30 11.21
C LEU A 84 -0.03 -1.00 10.36
N LEU A 85 0.93 -1.91 10.28
CA LEU A 85 2.05 -1.78 9.35
C LEU A 85 1.60 -1.87 7.88
N ALA A 86 0.49 -2.55 7.58
CA ALA A 86 0.02 -2.70 6.21
C ALA A 86 -0.33 -1.35 5.54
N PRO A 87 -1.18 -0.48 6.11
CA PRO A 87 -1.43 0.83 5.51
C PRO A 87 -0.17 1.70 5.43
N ALA A 88 0.73 1.60 6.43
CA ALA A 88 2.00 2.34 6.43
C ALA A 88 2.93 1.90 5.28
N LEU A 89 3.09 0.59 5.07
CA LEU A 89 3.89 0.04 3.98
C LEU A 89 3.31 0.41 2.61
N GLY A 90 1.97 0.44 2.48
CA GLY A 90 1.30 0.85 1.26
C GLY A 90 1.56 2.32 0.92
N ALA A 91 1.47 3.20 1.92
CA ALA A 91 1.79 4.62 1.78
C ALA A 91 3.26 4.84 1.41
N VAL A 92 4.19 4.19 2.12
CA VAL A 92 5.63 4.31 1.86
C VAL A 92 5.98 3.80 0.47
N GLY A 93 5.42 2.66 0.07
CA GLY A 93 5.59 2.11 -1.28
C GLY A 93 5.08 3.06 -2.35
N ALA A 94 3.87 3.61 -2.18
CA ALA A 94 3.30 4.58 -3.13
C ALA A 94 4.15 5.85 -3.24
N LEU A 95 4.65 6.39 -2.12
CA LEU A 95 5.51 7.56 -2.12
C LEU A 95 6.87 7.28 -2.77
N ALA A 96 7.46 6.12 -2.51
CA ALA A 96 8.72 5.72 -3.14
C ALA A 96 8.57 5.57 -4.66
N LEU A 97 7.49 4.94 -5.13
CA LEU A 97 7.20 4.80 -6.55
C LEU A 97 6.84 6.13 -7.21
N GLY A 98 6.04 6.96 -6.53
CA GLY A 98 5.74 8.33 -6.94
C GLY A 98 7.00 9.18 -7.06
N ALA A 99 7.99 8.91 -6.21
CA ALA A 99 9.29 9.52 -6.26
C ALA A 99 10.21 8.93 -7.35
N GLY A 100 9.77 7.94 -8.13
CA GLY A 100 10.55 7.31 -9.19
C GLY A 100 11.55 6.25 -8.71
N ILE A 101 11.56 5.90 -7.41
CA ILE A 101 12.43 4.85 -6.86
C ILE A 101 11.93 3.50 -7.36
N GLY A 102 12.79 2.74 -8.06
CA GLY A 102 12.44 1.43 -8.60
C GLY A 102 11.68 1.45 -9.94
N ALA A 103 11.24 2.62 -10.42
CA ALA A 103 10.57 2.78 -11.71
C ALA A 103 11.54 3.08 -12.88
N GLY A 104 12.86 3.00 -12.65
CA GLY A 104 13.89 3.28 -13.65
C GLY A 104 14.19 4.78 -13.89
N PHE A 105 13.43 5.68 -13.26
CA PHE A 105 13.57 7.13 -13.44
C PHE A 105 14.69 7.80 -12.64
N GLY A 106 15.51 7.04 -11.91
CA GLY A 106 16.78 7.52 -11.34
C GLY A 106 16.69 8.79 -10.50
N ALA A 107 15.51 9.12 -9.96
CA ALA A 107 15.32 10.34 -9.21
C ALA A 107 16.10 10.23 -7.90
N SER A 108 17.08 11.12 -7.72
CA SER A 108 17.77 11.22 -6.45
C SER A 108 16.79 11.74 -5.40
N LEU A 109 16.84 11.22 -4.17
CA LEU A 109 16.06 11.75 -3.04
C LEU A 109 16.23 13.27 -2.89
N ALA A 110 17.38 13.81 -3.32
CA ALA A 110 17.66 15.24 -3.34
C ALA A 110 16.72 16.05 -4.26
N ALA A 111 16.18 15.46 -5.33
CA ALA A 111 15.21 16.12 -6.22
C ALA A 111 13.86 16.44 -5.53
N PHE A 112 13.55 15.75 -4.42
CA PHE A 112 12.37 16.00 -3.59
C PHE A 112 12.62 17.00 -2.46
N GLY A 113 13.82 17.59 -2.38
CA GLY A 113 14.09 18.75 -1.55
C GLY A 113 13.45 20.04 -2.07
N LEU A 114 12.98 20.02 -3.33
CA LEU A 114 12.29 21.13 -3.97
C LEU A 114 10.81 21.20 -3.53
N PRO A 115 10.31 22.37 -3.09
CA PRO A 115 8.93 22.53 -2.62
C PRO A 115 7.86 22.08 -3.61
N GLU A 116 8.08 22.33 -4.90
CA GLU A 116 7.18 22.01 -6.01
C GLU A 116 7.06 20.50 -6.26
N SER A 117 8.18 19.77 -6.23
CA SER A 117 8.19 18.30 -6.33
C SER A 117 7.45 17.67 -5.16
N LEU A 118 7.61 18.25 -3.97
CA LEU A 118 6.97 17.80 -2.75
C LEU A 118 5.46 18.10 -2.77
N ALA A 119 5.06 19.28 -3.27
CA ALA A 119 3.66 19.63 -3.48
C ALA A 119 2.98 18.68 -4.48
N ALA A 120 3.65 18.38 -5.60
CA ALA A 120 3.15 17.47 -6.62
C ALA A 120 2.97 16.03 -6.11
N LEU A 121 3.89 15.56 -5.26
CA LEU A 121 3.77 14.25 -4.61
C LEU A 121 2.59 14.19 -3.63
N ARG A 122 2.21 15.34 -3.03
CA ARG A 122 1.14 15.44 -2.02
C ARG A 122 -0.26 15.63 -2.60
N SER A 123 -0.41 16.21 -3.79
CA SER A 123 -1.72 16.51 -4.38
C SER A 123 -1.99 15.85 -5.73
N GLY A 124 -0.96 15.26 -6.36
CA GLY A 124 -1.05 14.67 -7.69
C GLY A 124 -1.47 13.19 -7.72
N PRO A 125 -1.35 12.53 -8.89
CA PRO A 125 -1.64 11.11 -9.06
C PRO A 125 -0.96 10.17 -8.05
N PRO A 126 0.31 10.40 -7.62
CA PRO A 126 0.93 9.59 -6.57
C PRO A 126 0.20 9.64 -5.22
N ALA A 127 -0.39 10.79 -4.86
CA ALA A 127 -1.17 10.94 -3.64
C ALA A 127 -2.44 10.10 -3.69
N ALA A 128 -3.12 10.04 -4.85
CA ALA A 128 -4.28 9.18 -5.05
C ALA A 128 -3.92 7.69 -4.91
N VAL A 129 -2.78 7.26 -5.46
CA VAL A 129 -2.28 5.88 -5.29
C VAL A 129 -1.95 5.59 -3.83
N ALA A 130 -1.30 6.52 -3.12
CA ALA A 130 -1.00 6.38 -1.70
C ALA A 130 -2.27 6.27 -0.85
N ALA A 131 -3.27 7.12 -1.09
CA ALA A 131 -4.55 7.07 -0.40
C ALA A 131 -5.27 5.74 -0.65
N GLY A 132 -5.30 5.25 -1.90
CA GLY A 132 -5.87 3.94 -2.22
C GLY A 132 -5.14 2.78 -1.53
N ALA A 133 -3.81 2.81 -1.53
CA ALA A 133 -2.99 1.80 -0.84
C ALA A 133 -3.22 1.80 0.68
N VAL A 134 -3.37 2.98 1.30
CA VAL A 134 -3.72 3.12 2.72
C VAL A 134 -5.10 2.55 3.01
N VAL A 135 -6.11 2.89 2.20
CA VAL A 135 -7.47 2.37 2.35
C VAL A 135 -7.49 0.85 2.27
N GLY A 136 -6.84 0.27 1.26
CA GLY A 136 -6.75 -1.19 1.13
C GLY A 136 -5.93 -1.86 2.22
N GLY A 137 -4.79 -1.26 2.61
CA GLY A 137 -3.96 -1.74 3.70
C GLY A 137 -4.68 -1.71 5.05
N ALA A 138 -5.56 -0.72 5.27
CA ALA A 138 -6.33 -0.58 6.50
C ALA A 138 -7.35 -1.71 6.73
N VAL A 139 -7.70 -2.49 5.69
CA VAL A 139 -8.56 -3.67 5.86
C VAL A 139 -7.94 -4.68 6.82
N ALA A 140 -6.63 -4.89 6.76
CA ALA A 140 -5.91 -5.81 7.64
C ALA A 140 -6.08 -5.50 9.15
N PRO A 141 -5.74 -4.28 9.63
CA PRO A 141 -5.92 -3.92 11.03
C PRO A 141 -7.39 -3.83 11.42
N VAL A 142 -8.31 -3.44 10.53
CA VAL A 142 -9.76 -3.46 10.82
C VAL A 142 -10.23 -4.87 11.13
N VAL A 143 -9.92 -5.85 10.27
CA VAL A 143 -10.31 -7.25 10.48
C VAL A 143 -9.68 -7.79 11.76
N ARG A 144 -8.37 -7.61 11.95
CA ARG A 144 -7.70 -8.09 13.18
C ARG A 144 -8.28 -7.44 14.43
N ALA A 145 -8.41 -6.12 14.45
CA ALA A 145 -8.97 -5.39 15.59
C ALA A 145 -10.41 -5.83 15.91
N SER A 146 -11.22 -6.11 14.89
CA SER A 146 -12.60 -6.61 15.09
C SER A 146 -12.61 -8.01 15.70
N THR A 147 -11.71 -8.91 15.29
CA THR A 147 -11.63 -10.29 15.80
C THR A 147 -10.95 -10.40 17.17
N THR A 148 -10.08 -9.44 17.51
CA THR A 148 -9.33 -9.44 18.77
C THR A 148 -9.81 -8.38 19.76
N GLU A 149 -10.91 -7.70 19.46
CA GLU A 149 -11.50 -6.63 20.29
C GLU A 149 -10.52 -5.48 20.65
N ASP A 150 -9.56 -5.18 19.77
CA ASP A 150 -8.58 -4.08 19.98
C ASP A 150 -9.17 -2.74 19.49
N THR A 151 -9.98 -2.11 20.34
CA THR A 151 -10.65 -0.84 20.04
C THR A 151 -9.69 0.28 19.63
N VAL A 152 -8.49 0.33 20.22
CA VAL A 152 -7.51 1.37 19.87
C VAL A 152 -7.03 1.20 18.43
N ALA A 153 -6.68 -0.02 18.03
CA ALA A 153 -6.29 -0.31 16.66
C ALA A 153 -7.43 -0.05 15.67
N LEU A 154 -8.68 -0.36 16.05
CA LEU A 154 -9.87 -0.10 15.25
C LEU A 154 -10.06 1.42 15.01
N LEU A 155 -9.95 2.23 16.07
CA LEU A 155 -10.06 3.69 15.98
C LEU A 155 -8.95 4.29 15.12
N VAL A 156 -7.71 3.81 15.28
CA VAL A 156 -6.59 4.27 14.43
C VAL A 156 -6.85 3.94 12.96
N ALA A 157 -7.30 2.74 12.64
CA ALA A 157 -7.61 2.36 11.27
C ALA A 157 -8.78 3.18 10.69
N ALA A 158 -9.82 3.45 11.48
CA ALA A 158 -10.93 4.30 11.08
C ALA A 158 -10.49 5.75 10.80
N VAL A 159 -9.63 6.33 11.64
CA VAL A 159 -9.07 7.66 11.42
C VAL A 159 -8.22 7.70 10.15
N LEU A 160 -7.40 6.66 9.89
CA LEU A 160 -6.62 6.56 8.66
C LEU A 160 -7.49 6.49 7.40
N LEU A 161 -8.60 5.73 7.46
CA LEU A 161 -9.58 5.66 6.38
C LEU A 161 -10.20 7.03 6.10
N LEU A 162 -10.68 7.71 7.14
CA LEU A 162 -11.26 9.05 7.03
C LEU A 162 -10.25 10.08 6.50
N ALA A 163 -9.03 10.07 7.02
CA ALA A 163 -7.95 10.95 6.56
C ALA A 163 -7.63 10.71 5.08
N SER A 164 -7.61 9.46 4.63
CA SER A 164 -7.34 9.12 3.22
C SER A 164 -8.41 9.65 2.28
N VAL A 165 -9.69 9.59 2.69
CA VAL A 165 -10.81 10.13 1.90
C VAL A 165 -10.74 11.66 1.81
N VAL A 166 -10.39 12.34 2.91
CA VAL A 166 -10.30 13.81 2.95
C VAL A 166 -9.07 14.32 2.18
N ALA A 167 -7.96 13.60 2.26
CA ALA A 167 -6.68 14.05 1.71
C ALA A 167 -6.67 14.17 0.17
N VAL A 168 -7.47 13.38 -0.55
CA VAL A 168 -7.44 13.37 -2.02
C VAL A 168 -8.86 13.41 -2.62
N PRO A 169 -9.49 14.59 -2.64
CA PRO A 169 -10.82 14.77 -3.23
C PRO A 169 -10.83 14.34 -4.70
N GLY A 170 -11.81 13.50 -5.11
CA GLY A 170 -11.96 13.04 -6.49
C GLY A 170 -11.22 11.74 -6.86
N SER A 171 -10.48 11.14 -5.93
CA SER A 171 -9.73 9.88 -6.14
C SER A 171 -10.55 8.60 -5.90
N VAL A 172 -11.87 8.66 -6.06
CA VAL A 172 -12.82 7.57 -5.72
C VAL A 172 -12.40 6.22 -6.29
N LEU A 173 -11.96 6.20 -7.55
CA LEU A 173 -11.52 4.98 -8.22
C LEU A 173 -10.29 4.33 -7.58
N ALA A 174 -9.30 5.13 -7.17
CA ALA A 174 -8.10 4.61 -6.50
C ALA A 174 -8.43 4.07 -5.09
N LEU A 175 -9.31 4.77 -4.36
CA LEU A 175 -9.81 4.34 -3.05
C LEU A 175 -10.57 3.01 -3.14
N VAL A 176 -11.47 2.89 -4.13
CA VAL A 176 -12.24 1.66 -4.37
C VAL A 176 -11.32 0.52 -4.80
N ALA A 177 -10.41 0.75 -5.74
CA ALA A 177 -9.50 -0.28 -6.23
C ALA A 177 -8.59 -0.81 -5.10
N GLY A 178 -8.00 0.09 -4.32
CA GLY A 178 -7.21 -0.27 -3.14
C GLY A 178 -8.04 -1.02 -2.10
N GLY A 179 -9.21 -0.49 -1.74
CA GLY A 179 -10.14 -1.12 -0.79
C GLY A 179 -10.53 -2.54 -1.19
N VAL A 180 -10.98 -2.74 -2.43
CA VAL A 180 -11.35 -4.06 -2.97
C VAL A 180 -10.16 -5.02 -2.92
N ALA A 181 -8.97 -4.57 -3.33
CA ALA A 181 -7.78 -5.40 -3.29
C ALA A 181 -7.39 -5.80 -1.86
N GLY A 182 -7.51 -4.88 -0.89
CA GLY A 182 -7.31 -5.17 0.53
C GLY A 182 -8.28 -6.23 1.07
N VAL A 183 -9.57 -6.11 0.74
CA VAL A 183 -10.60 -7.11 1.10
C VAL A 183 -10.30 -8.47 0.48
N LEU A 184 -9.95 -8.51 -0.81
CA LEU A 184 -9.59 -9.75 -1.49
C LEU A 184 -8.32 -10.39 -0.90
N ALA A 185 -7.32 -9.59 -0.54
CA ALA A 185 -6.09 -10.07 0.09
C ALA A 185 -6.39 -10.71 1.46
N VAL A 186 -7.17 -10.04 2.31
CA VAL A 186 -7.58 -10.61 3.61
C VAL A 186 -8.46 -11.84 3.42
N GLY A 187 -9.39 -11.82 2.47
CA GLY A 187 -10.22 -12.98 2.12
C GLY A 187 -9.40 -14.19 1.64
N ALA A 188 -8.34 -13.96 0.86
CA ALA A 188 -7.41 -15.02 0.48
C ALA A 188 -6.65 -15.57 1.69
N LEU A 189 -6.24 -14.69 2.62
CA LEU A 189 -5.60 -15.08 3.88
C LEU A 189 -6.50 -15.93 4.78
N TRP A 190 -7.82 -15.81 4.70
CA TRP A 190 -8.74 -16.72 5.40
C TRP A 190 -8.57 -18.16 4.97
N ALA A 191 -8.29 -18.39 3.68
CA ALA A 191 -8.12 -19.73 3.14
C ALA A 191 -6.75 -20.34 3.48
N VAL A 192 -5.70 -19.53 3.49
CA VAL A 192 -4.31 -20.02 3.63
C VAL A 192 -3.75 -19.90 5.06
N ASP A 193 -4.21 -18.92 5.84
CA ASP A 193 -3.83 -18.69 7.24
C ASP A 193 -5.05 -18.40 8.13
N PRO A 194 -5.96 -19.39 8.28
CA PRO A 194 -7.21 -19.19 9.03
C PRO A 194 -6.97 -18.86 10.51
N ALA A 195 -5.85 -19.28 11.10
CA ALA A 195 -5.56 -19.04 12.51
C ALA A 195 -5.42 -17.54 12.85
N ASN A 196 -4.89 -16.75 11.93
CA ASN A 196 -4.72 -15.32 12.12
C ASN A 196 -5.85 -14.47 11.52
N TRP A 197 -6.68 -15.01 10.63
CA TRP A 197 -7.57 -14.15 9.86
C TRP A 197 -9.04 -14.53 9.89
N ARG A 198 -9.38 -15.77 10.26
CA ARG A 198 -10.77 -16.19 10.36
C ARG A 198 -11.40 -15.56 11.62
N PRO A 199 -12.60 -14.97 11.51
CA PRO A 199 -13.37 -14.51 12.66
C PRO A 199 -13.84 -15.66 13.54
#